data_AF-A0A132GTX7-F1
#
_entry.id   AF-A0A132GTX7-F1
#
_cell.length_a   1.000
_cell.length_b   1.000
_cell.length_c   1.000
_cell.angle_alpha   90.00
_cell.angle_beta   90.00
_cell.angle_gamma   90.00
#
_symmetry.space_group_name_H-M   'P 1'
#
loop_
_entity.id
_entity.type
_entity.pdbx_description
1 polymer ?
#
loop_
_entity_poly.entity_id
_entity_poly.type
_entity_poly.pdbx_seq_one_letter_code
_entity_poly.pdbx_strand_id
1 'polypeptide(L)'
;MDYNFTEIEKKWQQYWRDNKIYKVDIDHSKPKFYVLDMFPYPSGAGLHVGHPLGYIASDIYARYKRLKGFNVLHPMGYDAYGLPAEQYAIQTGTHPAVTTEKNINRYREQMDKIGFCYDWDREVRTCEPGYYKWTQWTFLQLFNSFYCNGCQKAQPISKLIARFEEKGTEGL
;
A
#
# COMPACT_ATOMS: atom_id res chain seq x y z
N MET A 1 -1.09 12.74 41.10
CA MET A 1 -0.68 11.47 40.47
C MET A 1 -0.59 11.78 38.99
N ASP A 2 0.61 11.74 38.41
CA ASP A 2 0.85 12.24 37.06
C ASP A 2 0.57 11.17 36.00
N TYR A 3 0.10 11.60 34.82
CA TYR A 3 -0.15 10.71 33.69
C TYR A 3 1.17 10.26 33.05
N ASN A 4 1.57 9.01 33.29
CA ASN A 4 2.78 8.42 32.72
C ASN A 4 2.50 7.76 31.36
N PHE A 5 2.47 8.57 30.29
CA PHE A 5 2.23 8.09 28.92
C PHE A 5 3.27 7.08 28.46
N THR A 6 4.54 7.22 28.87
CA THR A 6 5.64 6.33 28.45
C THR A 6 5.37 4.86 28.82
N GLU A 7 4.91 4.60 30.04
CA GLU A 7 4.59 3.25 30.48
C GLU A 7 3.26 2.76 29.89
N ILE A 8 2.26 3.63 29.83
CA ILE A 8 0.91 3.30 29.36
C ILE A 8 0.91 2.94 27.87
N GLU A 9 1.52 3.78 27.03
CA GLU A 9 1.60 3.56 25.59
C GLU A 9 2.36 2.28 25.26
N LYS A 10 3.54 2.09 25.89
CA LYS A 10 4.35 0.88 25.70
C LYS A 10 3.57 -0.39 26.07
N LYS A 11 2.86 -0.38 27.19
CA LYS A 11 2.04 -1.51 27.65
C LYS A 11 0.97 -1.88 26.62
N TRP A 12 0.17 -0.90 26.18
CA TRP A 12 -0.96 -1.16 25.29
C TRP A 12 -0.53 -1.52 23.87
N GLN A 13 0.49 -0.85 23.33
CA GLN A 13 1.06 -1.19 22.02
C GLN A 13 1.60 -2.62 22.00
N GLN A 14 2.31 -3.04 23.07
CA GLN A 14 2.79 -4.41 23.21
C GLN A 14 1.63 -5.40 23.27
N TYR A 15 0.63 -5.13 24.11
CA TYR A 15 -0.57 -5.97 24.21
C TYR A 15 -1.28 -6.14 22.86
N TRP A 16 -1.46 -5.05 22.10
CA TRP A 16 -2.13 -5.13 20.79
C TRP A 16 -1.34 -5.97 19.78
N ARG A 17 -0.01 -5.86 19.77
CA ARG A 17 0.86 -6.68 18.91
C ARG A 17 0.81 -8.15 19.29
N ASP A 18 1.03 -8.47 20.57
CA ASP A 18 1.10 -9.86 21.05
C ASP A 18 -0.22 -10.62 20.83
N ASN A 19 -1.34 -9.91 20.98
CA ASN A 19 -2.67 -10.48 20.78
C ASN A 19 -3.21 -10.30 19.36
N LYS A 20 -2.40 -9.76 18.43
CA LYS A 20 -2.78 -9.49 17.03
C LYS A 20 -4.13 -8.79 16.88
N ILE A 21 -4.42 -7.81 17.75
CA ILE A 21 -5.75 -7.18 17.89
C ILE A 21 -6.27 -6.56 16.59
N TYR A 22 -5.37 -6.08 15.73
CA TYR A 22 -5.73 -5.42 14.48
C TYR A 22 -5.65 -6.32 13.25
N LYS A 23 -5.16 -7.56 13.38
CA LYS A 23 -5.22 -8.56 12.31
C LYS A 23 -6.66 -8.84 11.93
N VAL A 24 -6.92 -8.91 10.63
CA VAL A 24 -8.28 -9.11 10.10
C VAL A 24 -8.33 -10.30 9.15
N ASP A 25 -9.15 -11.27 9.53
CA ASP A 25 -9.56 -12.37 8.67
C ASP A 25 -10.87 -12.04 7.95
N ILE A 26 -11.18 -12.79 6.89
CA ILE A 26 -12.44 -12.64 6.17
C ILE A 26 -13.56 -13.26 7.01
N ASP A 27 -14.32 -12.41 7.69
CA ASP A 27 -15.49 -12.79 8.49
C ASP A 27 -16.78 -12.31 7.82
N HIS A 28 -17.55 -13.25 7.28
CA HIS A 28 -18.82 -12.98 6.61
C HIS A 28 -19.99 -12.73 7.57
N SER A 29 -19.82 -12.97 8.88
CA SER A 29 -20.84 -12.69 9.89
C SER A 29 -20.95 -11.21 10.26
N LYS A 30 -19.95 -10.41 9.87
CA LYS A 30 -19.87 -8.97 10.17
C LYS A 30 -19.88 -8.14 8.89
N PRO A 31 -20.42 -6.92 8.92
CA PRO A 31 -20.30 -6.01 7.79
C PRO A 31 -18.82 -5.64 7.57
N LYS A 32 -18.32 -5.82 6.35
CA LYS A 32 -16.95 -5.44 5.99
C LYS A 32 -16.80 -3.92 5.96
N PHE A 33 -15.61 -3.44 6.32
CA PHE A 33 -15.21 -2.06 6.10
C PHE A 33 -13.72 -2.00 5.72
N TYR A 34 -13.37 -1.16 4.75
CA TYR A 34 -11.98 -0.97 4.34
C TYR A 34 -11.62 0.50 4.52
N VAL A 35 -10.73 0.77 5.48
CA VAL A 35 -10.10 2.09 5.67
C VAL A 35 -8.71 2.03 5.06
N LEU A 36 -8.39 3.00 4.21
CA LEU A 36 -7.14 3.03 3.47
C LEU A 36 -6.50 4.41 3.55
N ASP A 37 -5.20 4.41 3.84
CA ASP A 37 -4.33 5.55 3.72
C ASP A 37 -3.56 5.50 2.40
N MET A 38 -3.20 6.67 1.88
CA MET A 38 -2.14 6.72 0.88
C MET A 38 -0.83 6.35 1.57
N PHE A 39 -0.35 5.14 1.31
CA PHE A 39 0.90 4.62 1.86
C PHE A 39 2.13 5.50 1.50
N PRO A 40 3.13 5.60 2.39
CA PRO A 40 4.23 6.54 2.22
C PRO A 40 5.28 6.06 1.20
N TYR A 41 5.99 7.04 0.62
CA TYR A 41 7.25 6.80 -0.07
C TYR A 41 8.39 6.70 0.98
N PRO A 42 9.13 5.58 1.08
CA PRO A 42 10.23 5.42 2.04
C PRO A 42 11.52 6.12 1.54
N SER A 43 11.41 7.32 0.99
CA SER A 43 12.51 8.10 0.41
C SER A 43 13.13 9.08 1.41
N GLY A 44 12.37 9.54 2.40
CA GLY A 44 12.88 10.42 3.48
C GLY A 44 13.48 9.65 4.65
N ALA A 45 14.16 10.36 5.56
CA ALA A 45 14.75 9.79 6.78
C ALA A 45 13.74 9.31 7.84
N GLY A 46 12.43 9.52 7.60
CA GLY A 46 11.33 9.16 8.50
C GLY A 46 10.03 9.86 8.09
N LEU A 47 8.96 9.59 8.83
CA LEU A 47 7.70 10.30 8.70
C LEU A 47 7.89 11.81 8.99
N HIS A 48 7.48 12.66 8.05
CA HIS A 48 7.21 14.07 8.31
C HIS A 48 5.83 14.28 8.96
N VAL A 49 5.59 15.44 9.58
CA VAL A 49 4.35 15.79 10.31
C VAL A 49 3.06 15.68 9.48
N GLY A 50 3.16 15.82 8.15
CA GLY A 50 2.02 15.60 7.25
C GLY A 50 1.51 14.15 7.20
N HIS A 51 2.36 13.12 7.42
CA HIS A 51 1.89 11.74 7.37
C HIS A 51 0.97 11.42 8.55
N PRO A 52 1.36 11.68 9.82
CA PRO A 52 0.47 11.41 10.96
C PRO A 52 -0.84 12.19 10.88
N LEU A 53 -0.87 13.39 10.30
CA LEU A 53 -2.10 14.16 10.19
C LEU A 53 -3.23 13.38 9.48
N GLY A 54 -2.91 12.77 8.33
CA GLY A 54 -3.87 11.92 7.61
C GLY A 54 -4.13 10.59 8.33
N TYR A 55 -3.06 9.93 8.77
CA TYR A 55 -3.13 8.59 9.35
C TYR A 55 -3.86 8.57 10.70
N ILE A 56 -3.81 9.65 11.48
CA ILE A 56 -4.57 9.77 12.73
C ILE A 56 -6.08 9.84 12.44
N ALA A 57 -6.48 10.56 11.41
CA ALA A 57 -7.90 10.68 11.05
C ALA A 57 -8.48 9.33 10.60
N SER A 58 -7.75 8.60 9.77
CA SER A 58 -8.14 7.26 9.33
C SER A 58 -8.11 6.25 10.48
N ASP A 59 -7.12 6.30 11.37
CA ASP A 59 -7.03 5.45 12.57
C ASP A 59 -8.23 5.65 13.52
N ILE A 60 -8.58 6.90 13.83
CA ILE A 60 -9.77 7.23 14.63
C ILE A 60 -11.02 6.62 13.98
N TYR A 61 -11.16 6.76 12.67
CA TYR A 61 -12.32 6.24 11.95
C TYR A 61 -12.35 4.71 11.89
N ALA A 62 -11.19 4.06 11.70
CA ALA A 62 -11.06 2.60 11.72
C ALA A 62 -11.44 2.04 13.10
N ARG A 63 -10.93 2.63 14.19
CA ARG A 63 -11.30 2.27 15.57
C ARG A 63 -12.79 2.47 15.83
N TYR A 64 -13.34 3.61 15.40
CA TYR A 64 -14.77 3.88 15.50
C TYR A 64 -15.60 2.79 14.79
N LYS A 65 -15.24 2.41 13.56
CA LYS A 65 -15.94 1.34 12.82
C LYS A 65 -15.83 -0.01 13.49
N ARG A 66 -14.67 -0.38 14.05
CA ARG A 66 -14.50 -1.60 14.84
C ARG A 66 -15.43 -1.62 16.04
N LEU A 67 -15.53 -0.52 16.79
CA LEU A 67 -16.44 -0.36 17.92
C LEU A 67 -17.93 -0.42 17.52
N LYS A 68 -18.26 -0.09 16.27
CA LYS A 68 -19.60 -0.25 15.69
C LYS A 68 -19.89 -1.67 15.17
N GLY A 69 -18.99 -2.63 15.38
CA GLY A 69 -19.19 -4.04 15.04
C GLY A 69 -18.77 -4.43 13.62
N PHE A 70 -18.07 -3.56 12.89
CA PHE A 70 -17.59 -3.87 11.54
C PHE A 70 -16.33 -4.75 11.58
N ASN A 71 -16.16 -5.58 10.56
CA ASN A 71 -14.89 -6.23 10.26
C ASN A 71 -14.02 -5.29 9.44
N VAL A 72 -13.11 -4.57 10.10
CA VAL A 72 -12.39 -3.44 9.51
C VAL A 72 -10.99 -3.85 9.07
N LEU A 73 -10.75 -3.89 7.76
CA LEU A 73 -9.41 -3.92 7.19
C LEU A 73 -8.83 -2.50 7.17
N HIS A 74 -7.70 -2.30 7.84
CA HIS A 74 -6.91 -1.07 7.80
C HIS A 74 -5.44 -1.46 7.58
N PRO A 75 -4.97 -1.58 6.33
CA PRO A 75 -3.62 -2.02 6.00
C PRO A 75 -2.68 -0.82 5.85
N MET A 76 -1.40 -1.11 5.80
CA MET A 76 -0.35 -0.17 5.42
C MET A 76 0.64 -0.86 4.50
N GLY A 77 1.46 -0.08 3.80
CA GLY A 77 2.55 -0.59 2.98
C GLY A 77 3.54 0.52 2.67
N TYR A 78 4.31 0.35 1.61
CA TYR A 78 5.32 1.31 1.18
C TYR A 78 5.38 1.37 -0.33
N ASP A 79 5.29 2.58 -0.88
CA ASP A 79 5.55 2.83 -2.29
C ASP A 79 7.05 3.06 -2.51
N ALA A 80 7.76 1.97 -2.76
CA ALA A 80 9.19 1.84 -2.54
C ALA A 80 10.06 1.93 -3.82
N TYR A 81 9.48 2.32 -4.96
CA TYR A 81 10.22 2.69 -6.16
C TYR A 81 10.28 4.22 -6.35
N GLY A 82 11.12 4.66 -7.30
CA GLY A 82 11.07 6.02 -7.83
C GLY A 82 12.37 6.80 -7.72
N LEU A 83 12.36 7.95 -8.39
CA LEU A 83 13.52 8.85 -8.52
C LEU A 83 14.17 9.28 -7.21
N PRO A 84 13.44 9.53 -6.10
CA PRO A 84 14.09 9.94 -4.86
C PRO A 84 15.09 8.90 -4.31
N ALA A 85 14.78 7.60 -4.43
CA ALA A 85 15.67 6.53 -3.98
C ALA A 85 16.93 6.46 -4.86
N GLU A 86 16.77 6.64 -6.17
CA GLU A 86 17.89 6.68 -7.13
C GLU A 86 18.80 7.90 -6.92
N GLN A 87 18.23 9.09 -6.73
CA GLN A 87 18.99 10.31 -6.48
C GLN A 87 19.82 10.21 -5.19
N TYR A 88 19.22 9.66 -4.12
CA TYR A 88 19.93 9.43 -2.86
C TYR A 88 21.07 8.43 -3.03
N ALA A 89 20.84 7.36 -3.80
CA ALA A 89 21.87 6.37 -4.10
C ALA A 89 23.06 6.98 -4.85
N ILE A 90 22.81 7.85 -5.83
CA ILE A 90 23.86 8.57 -6.58
C ILE A 90 24.68 9.47 -5.63
N GLN A 91 24.02 10.20 -4.73
CA GLN A 91 24.69 11.13 -3.81
C GLN A 91 25.54 10.43 -2.74
N THR A 92 25.09 9.26 -2.28
CA THR A 92 25.71 8.56 -1.14
C THR A 92 26.56 7.36 -1.54
N GLY A 93 26.53 6.95 -2.81
CA GLY A 93 27.16 5.72 -3.30
C GLY A 93 26.55 4.44 -2.73
N THR A 94 25.36 4.50 -2.13
CA THR A 94 24.70 3.33 -1.50
C THR A 94 23.62 2.77 -2.41
N HIS A 95 23.53 1.45 -2.54
CA HIS A 95 22.51 0.80 -3.37
C HIS A 95 21.08 1.13 -2.87
N PRO A 96 20.11 1.51 -3.76
CA PRO A 96 18.77 1.96 -3.37
C PRO A 96 18.00 0.97 -2.48
N ALA A 97 18.18 -0.35 -2.71
CA ALA A 97 17.51 -1.37 -1.89
C ALA A 97 17.89 -1.29 -0.40
N VAL A 98 19.16 -0.97 -0.09
CA VAL A 98 19.66 -0.89 1.28
C VAL A 98 19.06 0.31 2.01
N THR A 99 19.02 1.46 1.34
CA THR A 99 18.48 2.70 1.90
C THR A 99 16.97 2.62 2.06
N THR A 100 16.28 2.04 1.07
CA THR A 100 14.83 1.78 1.10
C THR A 100 14.47 0.89 2.28
N GLU A 101 15.16 -0.23 2.49
CA GLU A 101 14.90 -1.13 3.61
C GLU A 101 15.12 -0.44 4.97
N LYS A 102 16.20 0.32 5.10
CA LYS A 102 16.48 1.10 6.30
C LYS A 102 15.36 2.11 6.59
N ASN A 103 14.87 2.81 5.57
CA ASN A 103 13.80 3.79 5.71
C ASN A 103 12.47 3.11 6.04
N ILE A 104 12.13 1.99 5.40
CA ILE A 104 10.93 1.21 5.71
C ILE A 104 10.90 0.83 7.20
N ASN A 105 11.99 0.26 7.72
CA ASN A 105 12.10 -0.09 9.14
C ASN A 105 11.94 1.13 10.05
N ARG A 106 12.54 2.27 9.67
CA ARG A 106 12.39 3.52 10.42
C ARG A 106 10.95 4.02 10.44
N TYR A 107 10.25 3.96 9.31
CA TYR A 107 8.84 4.36 9.21
C TYR A 107 7.96 3.43 10.03
N ARG A 108 8.21 2.11 9.96
CA ARG A 108 7.52 1.08 10.75
C ARG A 108 7.60 1.39 12.25
N GLU A 109 8.81 1.66 12.75
CA GLU A 109 9.05 2.05 14.15
C GLU A 109 8.26 3.30 14.55
N GLN A 110 8.25 4.34 13.69
CA GLN A 110 7.56 5.59 14.00
C GLN A 110 6.03 5.40 14.01
N MET A 111 5.48 4.62 13.08
CA MET A 111 4.06 4.27 13.06
C MET A 111 3.66 3.44 14.29
N ASP A 112 4.50 2.48 14.69
CA ASP A 112 4.30 1.68 15.91
C ASP A 112 4.29 2.55 17.18
N LYS A 113 5.20 3.53 17.26
CA LYS A 113 5.26 4.46 18.39
C LYS A 113 4.02 5.34 18.51
N ILE A 114 3.42 5.73 17.39
CA ILE A 114 2.15 6.47 17.39
C ILE A 114 0.98 5.55 17.81
N GLY A 115 1.08 4.24 17.53
CA GLY A 115 0.09 3.25 17.94
C GLY A 115 -1.07 3.09 16.95
N PHE A 116 -0.82 3.27 15.65
CA PHE A 116 -1.82 3.06 14.61
C PHE A 116 -2.34 1.61 14.57
N CYS A 117 -3.62 1.44 14.24
CA CYS A 117 -4.36 0.18 14.25
C CYS A 117 -4.28 -0.62 12.94
N TYR A 118 -3.08 -0.66 12.34
CA TYR A 118 -2.86 -1.35 11.09
C TYR A 118 -2.80 -2.88 11.21
N ASP A 119 -3.28 -3.56 10.18
CA ASP A 119 -3.06 -4.99 9.95
C ASP A 119 -1.73 -5.20 9.22
N TRP A 120 -0.67 -5.42 9.99
CA TRP A 120 0.69 -5.63 9.47
C TRP A 120 0.90 -6.99 8.79
N ASP A 121 0.00 -7.97 8.98
CA ASP A 121 0.03 -9.24 8.23
C ASP A 121 -0.30 -8.98 6.73
N ARG A 122 -0.79 -7.79 6.39
CA ARG A 122 -1.13 -7.34 5.02
C ARG A 122 -0.21 -6.24 4.50
N GLU A 123 0.97 -6.07 5.11
CA GLU A 123 1.99 -5.16 4.61
C GLU A 123 2.40 -5.52 3.18
N VAL A 124 2.54 -4.50 2.33
CA VAL A 124 3.09 -4.65 0.98
C VAL A 124 4.18 -3.62 0.72
N ARG A 125 5.20 -4.02 -0.04
CA ARG A 125 6.28 -3.15 -0.51
C ARG A 125 6.31 -3.22 -2.03
N THR A 126 6.12 -2.09 -2.72
CA THR A 126 5.96 -2.12 -4.19
C THR A 126 7.21 -2.57 -4.94
N CYS A 127 8.38 -2.49 -4.28
CA CYS A 127 9.67 -2.96 -4.81
C CYS A 127 9.91 -4.46 -4.68
N GLU A 128 9.05 -5.22 -4.00
CA GLU A 128 9.22 -6.66 -3.84
C GLU A 128 8.73 -7.45 -5.06
N PRO A 129 9.46 -8.51 -5.48
CA PRO A 129 9.03 -9.36 -6.60
C PRO A 129 7.65 -9.98 -6.42
N GLY A 130 7.27 -10.28 -5.17
CA GLY A 130 5.94 -10.79 -4.84
C GLY A 130 4.81 -9.83 -5.20
N TYR A 131 5.09 -8.52 -5.20
CA TYR A 131 4.16 -7.46 -5.57
C TYR A 131 4.25 -7.12 -7.06
N TYR A 132 5.40 -6.65 -7.55
CA TYR A 132 5.49 -6.08 -8.90
C TYR A 132 5.31 -7.09 -10.03
N LYS A 133 5.42 -8.41 -9.76
CA LYS A 133 5.10 -9.45 -10.76
C LYS A 133 3.67 -9.31 -11.29
N TRP A 134 2.74 -8.85 -10.44
CA TRP A 134 1.35 -8.62 -10.85
C TRP A 134 1.21 -7.38 -11.72
N THR A 135 2.03 -6.36 -11.48
CA THR A 135 2.13 -5.18 -12.36
C THR A 135 2.69 -5.57 -13.73
N GLN A 136 3.76 -6.35 -13.77
CA GLN A 136 4.33 -6.89 -15.02
C GLN A 136 3.31 -7.75 -15.78
N TRP A 137 2.63 -8.66 -15.07
CA TRP A 137 1.57 -9.49 -15.65
C TRP A 137 0.42 -8.66 -16.21
N THR A 138 -0.05 -7.65 -15.47
CA THR A 138 -1.12 -6.74 -15.90
C THR A 138 -0.69 -5.95 -17.15
N PHE A 139 0.55 -5.47 -17.18
CA PHE A 139 1.11 -4.83 -18.37
C PHE A 139 1.05 -5.75 -19.59
N LEU A 140 1.42 -7.03 -19.45
CA LEU A 140 1.32 -7.98 -20.56
C LEU A 140 -0.12 -8.21 -21.02
N GLN A 141 -1.10 -8.20 -20.11
CA GLN A 141 -2.52 -8.29 -20.50
C GLN A 141 -2.94 -7.07 -21.31
N LEU A 142 -2.53 -5.86 -20.88
CA LEU A 142 -2.84 -4.61 -21.58
C LEU A 142 -2.11 -4.51 -22.92
N PHE A 143 -0.82 -4.86 -22.97
CA PHE A 143 0.01 -4.81 -24.17
C PHE A 143 -0.51 -5.76 -25.26
N ASN A 144 -1.04 -6.91 -24.88
CA ASN A 144 -1.65 -7.87 -25.80
C ASN A 144 -3.14 -7.59 -26.09
N SER A 145 -3.63 -6.40 -25.74
CA SER A 145 -5.01 -5.98 -25.94
C SER A 145 -5.09 -4.60 -26.58
N PHE A 146 -6.23 -4.30 -27.18
CA PHE A 146 -6.61 -2.94 -27.58
C PHE A 146 -8.03 -2.63 -27.09
N TYR A 147 -8.35 -1.36 -26.89
CA TYR A 147 -9.72 -0.94 -26.59
C TYR A 147 -10.54 -0.86 -27.87
N CYS A 148 -11.54 -1.74 -28.01
CA CYS A 148 -12.44 -1.72 -29.15
C CYS A 148 -13.61 -0.78 -28.90
N ASN A 149 -13.62 0.38 -29.56
CA ASN A 149 -14.68 1.38 -29.42
C ASN A 149 -16.08 0.85 -29.83
N GLY A 150 -16.17 0.00 -30.86
CA GLY A 150 -17.45 -0.58 -31.27
C GLY A 150 -18.05 -1.54 -30.24
N CYS A 151 -17.20 -2.29 -29.54
CA CYS A 151 -17.62 -3.27 -28.53
C CYS A 151 -17.60 -2.73 -27.09
N GLN A 152 -17.06 -1.51 -26.88
CA GLN A 152 -16.86 -0.88 -25.57
C GLN A 152 -16.12 -1.78 -24.56
N LYS A 153 -15.08 -2.48 -25.04
CA LYS A 153 -14.28 -3.38 -24.20
C LYS A 153 -12.89 -3.65 -24.79
N ALA A 154 -11.98 -4.12 -23.93
CA ALA A 154 -10.71 -4.68 -24.36
C ALA A 154 -10.93 -5.92 -25.25
N GLN A 155 -10.14 -6.03 -26.31
CA GLN A 155 -10.09 -7.18 -27.22
C GLN A 155 -8.64 -7.61 -27.45
N PRO A 156 -8.38 -8.90 -27.76
CA PRO A 156 -7.04 -9.36 -28.08
C PRO A 156 -6.45 -8.60 -29.27
N ILE A 157 -5.17 -8.20 -29.18
CA ILE A 157 -4.49 -7.44 -30.23
C ILE A 157 -4.46 -8.17 -31.59
N SER A 158 -4.52 -9.50 -31.59
CA SER A 158 -4.61 -10.31 -32.81
C SER A 158 -5.79 -9.96 -33.71
N LYS A 159 -6.92 -9.52 -33.13
CA LYS A 159 -8.08 -9.06 -33.92
C LYS A 159 -7.81 -7.73 -34.61
N LEU A 160 -7.03 -6.85 -33.97
CA LEU A 160 -6.64 -5.56 -34.57
C LEU A 160 -5.64 -5.78 -35.70
N ILE A 161 -4.64 -6.66 -35.48
CA ILE A 161 -3.66 -7.04 -36.50
C ILE A 161 -4.36 -7.59 -37.73
N ALA A 162 -5.24 -8.60 -37.57
CA ALA A 162 -5.99 -9.19 -38.68
C ALA A 162 -6.84 -8.15 -39.44
N ARG A 163 -7.45 -7.18 -38.74
CA ARG A 163 -8.23 -6.11 -39.36
C ARG A 163 -7.38 -5.15 -40.19
N PHE A 164 -6.15 -4.85 -39.77
CA PHE A 164 -5.21 -4.01 -40.52
C PHE A 164 -4.56 -4.75 -41.68
N GLU A 165 -4.29 -6.05 -41.54
CA GLU A 165 -3.83 -6.88 -42.65
C GLU A 165 -4.87 -6.94 -43.78
N GLU A 166 -6.17 -7.01 -43.44
CA GLU A 166 -7.25 -7.10 -44.43
C GLU A 166 -7.60 -5.76 -45.08
N LYS A 167 -7.76 -4.68 -44.29
CA LYS A 167 -8.27 -3.38 -44.81
C LYS A 167 -7.45 -2.15 -44.44
N GLY A 168 -6.19 -2.34 -44.07
CA GLY A 168 -5.26 -1.25 -43.75
C GLY A 168 -5.85 -0.28 -42.73
N THR A 169 -5.65 1.02 -42.95
CA THR A 169 -6.18 2.10 -42.11
C THR A 169 -7.55 2.60 -42.55
N GLU A 170 -8.26 1.87 -43.42
CA GLU A 170 -9.55 2.29 -43.94
C GLU A 170 -10.62 2.29 -42.82
N GLY A 171 -11.21 3.47 -42.56
CA GLY A 171 -12.25 3.67 -41.56
C GLY A 171 -11.77 3.74 -40.11
N LEU A 172 -10.47 3.93 -39.89
CA LEU A 172 -9.89 4.40 -38.61
C LEU A 172 -10.00 5.91 -38.46
#